data_AF-A0A955LWA8-F1
#
_entry.id   AF-A0A955LWA8-F1
#
_cell.length_a   1.000
_cell.length_b   1.000
_cell.length_c   1.000
_cell.angle_alpha   90.00
_cell.angle_beta   90.00
_cell.angle_gamma   90.00
#
_symmetry.space_group_name_H-M   'P 1'
#
loop_
_entity.id
_entity.type
_entity.pdbx_description
1 polymer ?
#
loop_
_entity_poly.entity_id
_entity_poly.type
_entity_poly.pdbx_seq_one_letter_code
_entity_poly.pdbx_strand_id
1 'polypeptide(L)'
;SFITLKIGDAFKNNGALIIPINDYFDVSLNGNVNKSNSLQKRLIADYYESKSEHLIEDIKKTTDITEAPFHAGKVVEVEQKGKRFYLTVNSKKTENNRVKSTLEDFLDALNGIYEFLSSNASRDECVTIPLLSTQHGRNANLTRDVVIRQIIDTFIETTKHDSVCEELVISIHPTDIGKGNLDFDKLCNYLEFQCNNYKDIQFKEKPEGTPIEEPSTISDIS
;
A
#
# COMPACT_ATOMS: atom_id res chain seq x y z
N SER A 1 -14.12 7.75 2.35
CA SER A 1 -13.32 6.72 3.04
C SER A 1 -12.76 7.26 4.33
N PHE A 2 -12.56 6.40 5.31
CA PHE A 2 -11.89 6.68 6.58
C PHE A 2 -10.49 6.09 6.56
N ILE A 3 -9.58 6.67 7.32
CA ILE A 3 -8.21 6.18 7.49
C ILE A 3 -7.86 6.21 8.97
N THR A 4 -7.34 5.09 9.49
CA THR A 4 -7.07 4.91 10.91
C THR A 4 -5.64 4.39 11.11
N LEU A 5 -4.89 4.99 12.03
CA LEU A 5 -3.63 4.42 12.54
C LEU A 5 -3.92 3.51 13.73
N LYS A 6 -3.39 2.28 13.73
CA LYS A 6 -3.60 1.34 14.83
C LYS A 6 -2.33 0.61 15.21
N ILE A 7 -1.96 0.67 16.49
CA ILE A 7 -0.89 -0.16 17.04
C ILE A 7 -1.46 -1.53 17.38
N GLY A 8 -0.87 -2.58 16.83
CA GLY A 8 -1.23 -3.94 17.19
C GLY A 8 -1.01 -4.97 16.08
N ASP A 9 -1.76 -6.05 16.21
CA ASP A 9 -1.69 -7.20 15.34
C ASP A 9 -2.65 -7.05 14.15
N ALA A 10 -2.09 -6.93 12.94
CA ALA A 10 -2.85 -6.78 11.70
C ALA A 10 -3.84 -7.93 11.44
N PHE A 11 -3.55 -9.15 11.89
CA PHE A 11 -4.45 -10.30 11.72
C PHE A 11 -5.72 -10.19 12.57
N LYS A 12 -5.70 -9.40 13.65
CA LYS A 12 -6.84 -9.21 14.56
C LYS A 12 -7.79 -8.09 14.13
N ASN A 13 -7.45 -7.32 13.11
CA ASN A 13 -8.36 -6.32 12.56
C ASN A 13 -9.48 -7.01 11.76
N ASN A 14 -10.65 -6.38 11.71
CA ASN A 14 -11.74 -6.86 10.87
C ASN A 14 -11.44 -6.64 9.38
N GLY A 15 -12.21 -7.30 8.52
CA GLY A 15 -12.09 -7.16 7.08
C GLY A 15 -10.84 -7.80 6.48
N ALA A 16 -10.48 -7.33 5.28
CA ALA A 16 -9.38 -7.89 4.51
C ALA A 16 -8.00 -7.44 5.04
N LEU A 17 -6.97 -8.25 4.77
CA LEU A 17 -5.60 -7.95 5.14
C LEU A 17 -4.66 -8.03 3.94
N ILE A 18 -3.89 -6.98 3.72
CA ILE A 18 -2.81 -6.97 2.73
C ILE A 18 -1.62 -7.76 3.25
N ILE A 19 -1.11 -8.68 2.43
CA ILE A 19 0.02 -9.56 2.72
C ILE A 19 1.12 -9.31 1.68
N PRO A 20 2.28 -8.74 2.07
CA PRO A 20 3.38 -8.54 1.13
C PRO A 20 3.96 -9.86 0.66
N ILE A 21 4.21 -9.98 -0.65
CA ILE A 21 4.84 -11.15 -1.28
C ILE A 21 5.84 -10.73 -2.35
N ASN A 22 6.70 -11.66 -2.77
CA ASN A 22 7.68 -11.44 -3.84
C ASN A 22 7.07 -11.64 -5.24
N ASP A 23 7.75 -11.13 -6.24
CA ASP A 23 7.43 -11.19 -7.68
C ASP A 23 7.31 -12.61 -8.28
N TYR A 24 7.63 -13.67 -7.54
CA TYR A 24 7.38 -15.06 -7.98
C TYR A 24 6.21 -15.72 -7.24
N PHE A 25 5.51 -15.00 -6.34
CA PHE A 25 4.58 -15.59 -5.38
C PHE A 25 5.20 -16.77 -4.61
N ASP A 26 6.52 -16.76 -4.40
CA ASP A 26 7.21 -17.85 -3.71
C ASP A 26 6.86 -17.81 -2.21
N VAL A 27 6.12 -18.82 -1.74
CA VAL A 27 5.66 -18.94 -0.35
C VAL A 27 6.63 -19.62 0.59
N SER A 28 7.73 -20.15 0.06
CA SER A 28 8.74 -20.88 0.84
C SER A 28 10.03 -20.09 0.95
N LEU A 29 10.48 -19.46 -0.15
CA LEU A 29 11.82 -18.88 -0.31
C LEU A 29 12.91 -19.87 0.14
N ASN A 30 12.82 -21.12 -0.34
CA ASN A 30 13.68 -22.23 0.09
C ASN A 30 13.69 -22.42 1.64
N GLY A 31 12.51 -22.36 2.24
CA GLY A 31 12.29 -22.47 3.68
C GLY A 31 12.61 -21.22 4.51
N ASN A 32 13.06 -20.12 3.89
CA ASN A 32 13.33 -18.87 4.62
C ASN A 32 12.05 -18.26 5.20
N VAL A 33 10.89 -18.42 4.56
CA VAL A 33 9.60 -17.95 5.09
C VAL A 33 9.32 -18.61 6.43
N ASN A 34 9.46 -19.92 6.54
CA ASN A 34 9.22 -20.68 7.79
C ASN A 34 10.13 -20.28 8.94
N LYS A 35 11.34 -19.77 8.65
CA LYS A 35 12.31 -19.30 9.65
C LYS A 35 12.11 -17.83 10.06
N SER A 36 11.27 -17.10 9.34
CA SER A 36 11.04 -15.67 9.57
C SER A 36 9.97 -15.39 10.63
N ASN A 37 9.77 -14.11 10.96
CA ASN A 37 8.60 -13.60 11.67
C ASN A 37 7.78 -12.70 10.72
N SER A 38 7.51 -13.19 9.51
CA SER A 38 6.77 -12.47 8.48
C SER A 38 5.26 -12.69 8.58
N LEU A 39 4.50 -11.77 8.00
CA LEU A 39 3.04 -11.91 7.85
C LEU A 39 2.70 -13.12 6.97
N GLN A 40 3.50 -13.39 5.93
CA GLN A 40 3.32 -14.53 5.05
C GLN A 40 3.44 -15.87 5.80
N LYS A 41 4.46 -16.03 6.66
CA LYS A 41 4.57 -17.23 7.51
C LYS A 41 3.34 -17.39 8.38
N ARG A 42 2.87 -16.29 8.96
CA ARG A 42 1.71 -16.32 9.85
C ARG A 42 0.41 -16.63 9.12
N LEU A 43 0.22 -16.12 7.92
CA LEU A 43 -0.89 -16.53 7.05
C LEU A 43 -0.88 -18.05 6.86
N ILE A 44 0.28 -18.61 6.49
CA ILE A 44 0.43 -20.04 6.25
C ILE A 44 0.17 -20.85 7.54
N ALA A 45 0.71 -20.42 8.67
CA ALA A 45 0.53 -21.10 9.95
C ALA A 45 -0.93 -21.06 10.44
N ASP A 46 -1.52 -19.87 10.50
CA ASP A 46 -2.81 -19.64 11.18
C ASP A 46 -4.00 -20.01 10.27
N TYR A 47 -3.88 -19.82 8.95
CA TYR A 47 -4.97 -20.00 7.99
C TYR A 47 -4.82 -21.25 7.11
N TYR A 48 -3.60 -21.75 6.92
CA TYR A 48 -3.33 -22.94 6.09
C TYR A 48 -2.70 -24.10 6.86
N GLU A 49 -2.75 -24.10 8.20
CA GLU A 49 -2.25 -25.19 9.05
C GLU A 49 -0.78 -25.56 8.76
N SER A 50 0.03 -24.55 8.45
CA SER A 50 1.44 -24.71 8.05
C SER A 50 1.67 -25.41 6.70
N LYS A 51 0.62 -25.59 5.87
CA LYS A 51 0.71 -26.19 4.53
C LYS A 51 0.81 -25.11 3.47
N SER A 52 2.04 -24.77 3.08
CA SER A 52 2.31 -23.70 2.12
C SER A 52 1.77 -24.00 0.71
N GLU A 53 1.63 -25.29 0.41
CA GLU A 53 1.16 -25.82 -0.87
C GLU A 53 -0.29 -25.43 -1.13
N HIS A 54 -1.13 -25.44 -0.07
CA HIS A 54 -2.53 -25.04 -0.17
C HIS A 54 -2.68 -23.55 -0.51
N LEU A 55 -1.82 -22.68 0.04
CA LEU A 55 -1.80 -21.26 -0.34
C LEU A 55 -1.43 -21.09 -1.83
N ILE A 56 -0.48 -21.89 -2.34
CA ILE A 56 -0.13 -21.88 -3.76
C ILE A 56 -1.28 -22.36 -4.63
N GLU A 57 -2.01 -23.39 -4.22
CA GLU A 57 -3.20 -23.85 -4.94
C GLU A 57 -4.26 -22.76 -5.03
N ASP A 58 -4.48 -22.00 -3.96
CA ASP A 58 -5.43 -20.88 -3.96
C ASP A 58 -4.96 -19.72 -4.86
N ILE A 59 -3.67 -19.37 -4.84
CA ILE A 59 -3.09 -18.37 -5.75
C ILE A 59 -3.28 -18.79 -7.22
N LYS A 60 -3.07 -20.07 -7.53
CA LYS A 60 -3.19 -20.61 -8.90
C LYS A 60 -4.61 -20.57 -9.46
N LYS A 61 -5.64 -20.43 -8.62
CA LYS A 61 -7.03 -20.30 -9.09
C LYS A 61 -7.27 -18.99 -9.85
N THR A 62 -6.51 -17.95 -9.56
CA THR A 62 -6.73 -16.59 -10.09
C THR A 62 -5.52 -16.02 -10.81
N THR A 63 -4.35 -16.68 -10.77
CA THR A 63 -3.13 -16.22 -11.44
C THR A 63 -2.26 -17.39 -11.88
N ASP A 64 -1.79 -17.36 -13.13
CA ASP A 64 -0.80 -18.30 -13.63
C ASP A 64 0.61 -17.92 -13.13
N ILE A 65 1.05 -18.53 -12.04
CA ILE A 65 2.35 -18.23 -11.42
C ILE A 65 3.55 -18.55 -12.33
N THR A 66 3.36 -19.24 -13.46
CA THR A 66 4.45 -19.51 -14.42
C THR A 66 4.84 -18.27 -15.23
N GLU A 67 4.01 -17.22 -15.24
CA GLU A 67 4.30 -15.92 -15.85
C GLU A 67 5.26 -15.06 -15.02
N ALA A 68 5.67 -15.53 -13.84
CA ALA A 68 6.63 -14.82 -13.01
C ALA A 68 7.95 -14.51 -13.77
N PRO A 69 8.60 -13.36 -13.51
CA PRO A 69 8.32 -12.42 -12.43
C PRO A 69 7.17 -11.43 -12.72
N PHE A 70 6.37 -11.15 -11.70
CA PHE A 70 5.31 -10.14 -11.75
C PHE A 70 5.82 -8.75 -11.37
N HIS A 71 5.18 -7.71 -11.90
CA HIS A 71 5.47 -6.32 -11.52
C HIS A 71 5.01 -6.03 -10.08
N ALA A 72 5.68 -5.08 -9.44
CA ALA A 72 5.22 -4.54 -8.16
C ALA A 72 3.83 -3.93 -8.31
N GLY A 73 2.94 -4.15 -7.35
CA GLY A 73 1.52 -3.75 -7.45
C GLY A 73 0.60 -4.86 -7.96
N LYS A 74 1.11 -5.97 -8.51
CA LYS A 74 0.25 -7.12 -8.78
C LYS A 74 -0.38 -7.63 -7.49
N VAL A 75 -1.71 -7.69 -7.45
CA VAL A 75 -2.49 -8.21 -6.32
C VAL A 75 -3.16 -9.53 -6.71
N VAL A 76 -3.10 -10.50 -5.80
CA VAL A 76 -3.88 -11.74 -5.85
C VAL A 76 -4.75 -11.83 -4.60
N GLU A 77 -6.05 -12.01 -4.81
CA GLU A 77 -7.00 -12.25 -3.73
C GLU A 77 -7.04 -13.75 -3.38
N VAL A 78 -6.98 -14.06 -2.09
CA VAL A 78 -7.32 -15.37 -1.54
C VAL A 78 -8.22 -15.21 -0.34
N GLU A 79 -9.14 -16.14 -0.12
CA GLU A 79 -10.04 -16.16 1.04
C GLU A 79 -9.87 -17.46 1.78
N GLN A 80 -9.66 -17.37 3.10
CA GLN A 80 -9.48 -18.56 3.92
C GLN A 80 -10.01 -18.33 5.34
N LYS A 81 -10.75 -19.31 5.88
CA LYS A 81 -11.42 -19.24 7.19
C LYS A 81 -12.28 -17.98 7.36
N GLY A 82 -12.99 -17.57 6.31
CA GLY A 82 -13.87 -16.39 6.33
C GLY A 82 -13.15 -15.05 6.42
N LYS A 83 -11.83 -15.02 6.14
CA LYS A 83 -11.04 -13.79 6.05
C LYS A 83 -10.39 -13.70 4.68
N ARG A 84 -10.43 -12.50 4.10
CA ARG A 84 -9.80 -12.20 2.82
C ARG A 84 -8.38 -11.67 2.99
N PHE A 85 -7.52 -12.07 2.06
CA PHE A 85 -6.14 -11.62 1.99
C PHE A 85 -5.82 -11.12 0.58
N TYR A 86 -5.16 -9.97 0.54
CA TYR A 86 -4.65 -9.37 -0.69
C TYR A 86 -3.13 -9.56 -0.73
N LEU A 87 -2.69 -10.58 -1.47
CA LEU A 87 -1.28 -10.88 -1.66
C LEU A 87 -0.72 -9.90 -2.68
N THR A 88 0.07 -8.94 -2.22
CA THR A 88 0.60 -7.86 -3.06
C THR A 88 2.08 -8.03 -3.31
N VAL A 89 2.47 -8.06 -4.58
CA VAL A 89 3.87 -8.03 -4.98
C VAL A 89 4.47 -6.67 -4.60
N ASN A 90 5.40 -6.67 -3.65
CA ASN A 90 6.07 -5.46 -3.17
C ASN A 90 7.61 -5.58 -3.18
N SER A 91 8.13 -6.73 -3.62
CA SER A 91 9.54 -7.03 -3.56
C SER A 91 9.96 -8.01 -4.65
N LYS A 92 11.23 -7.93 -5.04
CA LYS A 92 11.85 -8.79 -6.06
C LYS A 92 12.65 -9.89 -5.38
N LYS A 93 12.41 -11.15 -5.74
CA LYS A 93 13.21 -12.29 -5.33
C LYS A 93 14.59 -12.20 -5.99
N THR A 94 15.63 -12.44 -5.21
CA THR A 94 17.02 -12.50 -5.70
C THR A 94 17.49 -13.94 -5.80
N GLU A 95 18.56 -14.17 -6.56
CA GLU A 95 19.16 -15.50 -6.77
C GLU A 95 19.45 -16.25 -5.46
N ASN A 96 19.78 -15.52 -4.39
CA ASN A 96 20.08 -16.09 -3.07
C ASN A 96 18.82 -16.40 -2.22
N ASN A 97 17.63 -16.50 -2.82
CA ASN A 97 16.33 -16.68 -2.13
C ASN A 97 16.08 -15.62 -1.04
N ARG A 98 16.56 -14.40 -1.28
CA ARG A 98 16.26 -13.22 -0.49
C ARG A 98 15.33 -12.33 -1.29
N VAL A 99 14.81 -11.29 -0.65
CA VAL A 99 13.99 -10.27 -1.31
C VAL A 99 14.64 -8.90 -1.19
N LYS A 100 14.43 -8.06 -2.19
CA LYS A 100 14.79 -6.63 -2.19
C LYS A 100 13.58 -5.80 -2.61
N SER A 101 13.48 -4.58 -2.12
CA SER A 101 12.42 -3.63 -2.46
C SER A 101 13.03 -2.23 -2.52
N THR A 102 12.73 -1.49 -3.59
CA THR A 102 13.09 -0.07 -3.76
C THR A 102 11.93 0.82 -3.29
N LEU A 103 12.15 2.15 -3.29
CA LEU A 103 11.06 3.10 -3.07
C LEU A 103 10.01 3.02 -4.19
N GLU A 104 10.47 2.86 -5.44
CA GLU A 104 9.61 2.65 -6.61
C GLU A 104 8.77 1.38 -6.47
N ASP A 105 9.38 0.23 -6.13
CA ASP A 105 8.63 -1.01 -5.90
C ASP A 105 7.57 -0.85 -4.80
N PHE A 106 7.80 0.00 -3.79
CA PHE A 106 6.85 0.30 -2.74
C PHE A 106 5.70 1.20 -3.21
N LEU A 107 5.99 2.25 -3.96
CA LEU A 107 4.94 3.14 -4.52
C LEU A 107 4.08 2.41 -5.55
N ASP A 108 4.70 1.60 -6.42
CA ASP A 108 3.99 0.74 -7.37
C ASP A 108 3.09 -0.27 -6.64
N ALA A 109 3.56 -0.83 -5.52
CA ALA A 109 2.76 -1.71 -4.69
C ALA A 109 1.51 -1.00 -4.14
N LEU A 110 1.64 0.24 -3.66
CA LEU A 110 0.50 1.02 -3.16
C LEU A 110 -0.49 1.34 -4.28
N ASN A 111 0.00 1.78 -5.44
CA ASN A 111 -0.85 2.07 -6.59
C ASN A 111 -1.63 0.83 -7.03
N GLY A 112 -0.96 -0.32 -7.18
CA GLY A 112 -1.63 -1.56 -7.56
C GLY A 112 -2.61 -2.08 -6.50
N ILE A 113 -2.35 -1.86 -5.21
CA ILE A 113 -3.33 -2.12 -4.14
C ILE A 113 -4.58 -1.27 -4.38
N TYR A 114 -4.44 0.04 -4.55
CA TYR A 114 -5.59 0.92 -4.66
C TYR A 114 -6.35 0.70 -5.96
N GLU A 115 -5.68 0.49 -7.09
CA GLU A 115 -6.32 0.13 -8.37
C GLU A 115 -7.13 -1.17 -8.24
N PHE A 116 -6.56 -2.19 -7.60
CA PHE A 116 -7.25 -3.45 -7.36
C PHE A 116 -8.48 -3.25 -6.47
N LEU A 117 -8.33 -2.53 -5.36
CA LEU A 117 -9.41 -2.28 -4.42
C LEU A 117 -10.52 -1.42 -5.05
N SER A 118 -10.17 -0.34 -5.76
CA SER A 118 -11.14 0.53 -6.45
C SER A 118 -11.96 -0.22 -7.49
N SER A 119 -11.32 -1.15 -8.22
CA SER A 119 -12.01 -2.02 -9.19
C SER A 119 -12.95 -3.04 -8.53
N ASN A 120 -12.79 -3.27 -7.21
CA ASN A 120 -13.54 -4.25 -6.42
C ASN A 120 -14.22 -3.63 -5.18
N ALA A 121 -14.42 -2.31 -5.16
CA ALA A 121 -14.69 -1.50 -3.97
C ALA A 121 -15.97 -1.88 -3.19
N SER A 122 -16.86 -2.66 -3.80
CA SER A 122 -18.10 -3.14 -3.18
C SER A 122 -17.91 -4.32 -2.21
N ARG A 123 -16.70 -4.88 -2.08
CA ARG A 123 -16.51 -6.17 -1.41
C ARG A 123 -15.92 -6.10 -0.01
N ASP A 124 -15.24 -5.02 0.37
CA ASP A 124 -14.62 -4.90 1.69
C ASP A 124 -14.81 -3.51 2.27
N GLU A 125 -15.62 -3.44 3.33
CA GLU A 125 -15.84 -2.22 4.10
C GLU A 125 -14.54 -1.79 4.81
N CYS A 126 -13.75 -2.74 5.32
CA CYS A 126 -12.51 -2.46 6.05
C CYS A 126 -11.32 -3.22 5.45
N VAL A 127 -10.23 -2.50 5.14
CA VAL A 127 -8.98 -3.09 4.63
C VAL A 127 -7.83 -2.70 5.54
N THR A 128 -7.06 -3.69 6.00
CA THR A 128 -5.85 -3.46 6.79
C THR A 128 -4.60 -3.50 5.91
N ILE A 129 -3.81 -2.42 5.96
CA ILE A 129 -2.47 -2.36 5.38
C ILE A 129 -1.40 -2.39 6.48
N PRO A 130 -0.51 -3.39 6.52
CA PRO A 130 0.64 -3.38 7.41
C PRO A 130 1.78 -2.54 6.82
N LEU A 131 2.83 -2.28 7.62
CA LEU A 131 4.03 -1.61 7.10
C LEU A 131 4.77 -2.48 6.08
N LEU A 132 4.58 -2.17 4.79
CA LEU A 132 5.24 -2.87 3.68
C LEU A 132 6.73 -2.51 3.63
N SER A 133 7.57 -3.44 3.18
CA SER A 133 9.00 -3.21 2.89
C SER A 133 9.90 -2.73 4.05
N THR A 134 9.41 -2.67 5.30
CA THR A 134 10.16 -2.11 6.46
C THR A 134 11.06 -3.09 7.22
N GLN A 135 10.95 -4.40 6.98
CA GLN A 135 11.65 -5.41 7.79
C GLN A 135 13.10 -5.67 7.36
N HIS A 136 13.51 -5.25 6.16
CA HIS A 136 14.83 -5.58 5.62
C HIS A 136 15.84 -4.43 5.58
N GLY A 137 15.51 -3.25 6.12
CA GLY A 137 16.45 -2.23 6.62
C GLY A 137 17.60 -1.79 5.70
N ARG A 138 17.56 -2.11 4.40
CA ARG A 138 18.68 -1.90 3.46
C ARG A 138 18.53 -0.64 2.63
N ASN A 139 17.38 0.04 2.71
CA ASN A 139 17.14 1.29 2.04
C ASN A 139 16.96 2.39 3.08
N ALA A 140 17.98 3.25 3.23
CA ALA A 140 17.97 4.36 4.17
C ALA A 140 16.81 5.34 3.93
N ASN A 141 16.25 5.36 2.72
CA ASN A 141 15.17 6.26 2.32
C ASN A 141 13.77 5.72 2.67
N LEU A 142 13.64 4.43 3.02
CA LEU A 142 12.37 3.79 3.40
C LEU A 142 12.33 3.55 4.92
N THR A 143 12.36 4.63 5.69
CA THR A 143 12.12 4.53 7.14
C THR A 143 10.65 4.19 7.40
N ARG A 144 10.35 3.68 8.60
CA ARG A 144 8.97 3.34 8.99
C ARG A 144 8.05 4.58 8.99
N ASP A 145 8.57 5.73 9.41
CA ASP A 145 7.84 7.01 9.38
C ASP A 145 7.52 7.40 7.93
N VAL A 146 8.50 7.31 7.01
CA VAL A 146 8.27 7.57 5.58
C VAL A 146 7.23 6.62 5.00
N VAL A 147 7.29 5.31 5.31
CA VAL A 147 6.30 4.34 4.83
C VAL A 147 4.90 4.70 5.31
N ILE A 148 4.72 5.04 6.59
CA ILE A 148 3.41 5.41 7.14
C ILE A 148 2.89 6.67 6.46
N ARG A 149 3.72 7.72 6.34
CA ARG A 149 3.34 8.97 5.67
C ARG A 149 2.94 8.73 4.22
N GLN A 150 3.71 7.93 3.49
CA GLN A 150 3.39 7.64 2.09
C GLN A 150 2.09 6.85 1.93
N ILE A 151 1.78 5.91 2.83
CA ILE A 151 0.47 5.24 2.81
C ILE A 151 -0.64 6.28 3.04
N ILE A 152 -0.48 7.18 4.01
CA ILE A 152 -1.45 8.26 4.30
C ILE A 152 -1.64 9.15 3.06
N ASP A 153 -0.56 9.70 2.53
CA ASP A 153 -0.58 10.69 1.46
C ASP A 153 -1.18 10.10 0.19
N THR A 154 -0.73 8.91 -0.21
CA THR A 154 -1.21 8.25 -1.42
C THR A 154 -2.66 7.80 -1.29
N PHE A 155 -3.09 7.29 -0.12
CA PHE A 155 -4.49 6.91 0.08
C PHE A 155 -5.42 8.13 0.03
N ILE A 156 -5.05 9.22 0.69
CA ILE A 156 -5.82 10.47 0.65
C ILE A 156 -5.89 11.00 -0.79
N GLU A 157 -4.79 10.94 -1.54
CA GLU A 157 -4.77 11.37 -2.94
C GLU A 157 -5.69 10.51 -3.81
N THR A 158 -5.56 9.18 -3.75
CA THR A 158 -6.38 8.27 -4.57
C THR A 158 -7.86 8.39 -4.24
N THR A 159 -8.22 8.55 -2.97
CA THR A 159 -9.63 8.64 -2.54
C THR A 159 -10.35 9.93 -2.96
N LYS A 160 -9.63 10.90 -3.56
CA LYS A 160 -10.24 12.06 -4.23
C LYS A 160 -10.97 11.70 -5.51
N HIS A 161 -10.48 10.68 -6.20
CA HIS A 161 -10.94 10.33 -7.55
C HIS A 161 -11.64 8.97 -7.58
N ASP A 162 -11.22 8.05 -6.70
CA ASP A 162 -11.72 6.68 -6.68
C ASP A 162 -12.25 6.27 -5.30
N SER A 163 -13.27 5.43 -5.29
CA SER A 163 -13.69 4.76 -4.06
C SER A 163 -12.82 3.53 -3.84
N VAL A 164 -11.89 3.57 -2.89
CA VAL A 164 -10.94 2.47 -2.63
C VAL A 164 -11.54 1.43 -1.67
N CYS A 165 -11.94 1.87 -0.48
CA CYS A 165 -12.62 1.09 0.57
C CYS A 165 -13.34 2.05 1.54
N GLU A 166 -14.20 1.56 2.43
CA GLU A 166 -14.86 2.45 3.41
C GLU A 166 -13.89 2.88 4.52
N GLU A 167 -13.07 1.96 5.05
CA GLU A 167 -12.02 2.22 6.04
C GLU A 167 -10.69 1.54 5.66
N LEU A 168 -9.62 2.33 5.61
CA LEU A 168 -8.24 1.83 5.58
C LEU A 168 -7.63 1.88 6.98
N VAL A 169 -7.19 0.72 7.50
CA VAL A 169 -6.46 0.62 8.77
C VAL A 169 -4.97 0.42 8.49
N ILE A 170 -4.16 1.42 8.80
CA ILE A 170 -2.69 1.27 8.81
C ILE A 170 -2.29 0.60 10.13
N SER A 171 -1.94 -0.68 10.05
CA SER A 171 -1.55 -1.48 11.23
C SER A 171 -0.05 -1.41 11.47
N ILE A 172 0.34 -0.85 12.61
CA ILE A 172 1.72 -0.71 13.07
C ILE A 172 1.98 -1.78 14.13
N HIS A 173 2.87 -2.73 13.85
CA HIS A 173 3.21 -3.74 14.84
C HIS A 173 3.96 -3.10 16.02
N PRO A 174 3.74 -3.51 17.29
CA PRO A 174 4.42 -2.91 18.44
C PRO A 174 5.95 -2.88 18.34
N THR A 175 6.55 -3.87 17.66
CA THR A 175 8.01 -3.87 17.44
C THR A 175 8.49 -2.78 16.50
N ASP A 176 7.64 -2.28 15.61
CA ASP A 176 7.99 -1.20 14.68
C ASP A 176 8.03 0.16 15.39
N ILE A 177 7.28 0.33 16.48
CA ILE A 177 7.37 1.51 17.35
C ILE A 177 8.77 1.62 17.94
N GLY A 178 9.23 0.56 18.62
CA GLY A 178 10.54 0.53 19.27
C GLY A 178 11.71 0.56 18.30
N LYS A 179 11.64 -0.20 17.19
CA LYS A 179 12.73 -0.27 16.20
C LYS A 179 12.83 0.97 15.32
N GLY A 180 11.71 1.66 15.09
CA GLY A 180 11.66 2.84 14.23
C GLY A 180 11.87 4.16 14.96
N ASN A 181 11.95 4.15 16.30
CA ASN A 181 11.80 5.35 17.12
C ASN A 181 10.58 6.17 16.67
N LEU A 182 9.47 5.48 16.41
CA LEU A 182 8.27 6.11 15.88
C LEU A 182 7.58 6.90 16.99
N ASP A 183 7.34 8.17 16.70
CA ASP A 183 6.51 9.04 17.52
C ASP A 183 5.06 8.91 17.03
N PHE A 184 4.28 8.08 17.72
CA PHE A 184 2.92 7.77 17.30
C PHE A 184 2.00 9.00 17.35
N ASP A 185 2.18 9.87 18.35
CA ASP A 185 1.40 11.11 18.48
C ASP A 185 1.70 12.05 17.31
N LYS A 186 2.96 12.16 16.87
CA LYS A 186 3.29 12.93 15.65
C LYS A 186 2.67 12.34 14.40
N LEU A 187 2.57 11.02 14.29
CA LEU A 187 1.91 10.38 13.14
C LEU A 187 0.40 10.61 13.14
N CYS A 188 -0.24 10.58 14.31
CA CYS A 188 -1.65 10.96 14.47
C CYS A 188 -1.88 12.43 14.09
N ASN A 189 -1.06 13.34 14.60
CA ASN A 189 -1.13 14.76 14.25
C ASN A 189 -0.90 14.98 12.74
N TYR A 190 0.00 14.22 12.13
CA TYR A 190 0.23 14.28 10.69
C TYR A 190 -1.02 13.82 9.92
N LEU A 191 -1.61 12.68 10.29
CA LEU A 191 -2.83 12.19 9.66
C LEU A 191 -3.97 13.21 9.76
N GLU A 192 -4.18 13.76 10.96
CA GLU A 192 -5.20 14.79 11.19
C GLU A 192 -4.94 16.04 10.35
N PHE A 193 -3.70 16.50 10.28
CA PHE A 193 -3.31 17.62 9.44
C PHE A 193 -3.61 17.34 7.96
N GLN A 194 -3.22 16.17 7.46
CA GLN A 194 -3.49 15.76 6.08
C GLN A 194 -4.99 15.76 5.79
N CYS A 195 -5.80 15.08 6.61
CA CYS A 195 -7.26 15.03 6.43
C CYS A 195 -7.94 16.42 6.50
N ASN A 196 -7.45 17.33 7.35
CA ASN A 196 -8.03 18.66 7.50
C ASN A 196 -7.67 19.63 6.37
N ASN A 197 -6.45 19.55 5.84
CA ASN A 197 -5.94 20.48 4.84
C ASN A 197 -6.15 19.99 3.39
N TYR A 198 -6.62 18.75 3.20
CA TYR A 198 -6.85 18.16 1.88
C TYR A 198 -8.28 18.33 1.34
N LYS A 199 -9.12 19.15 1.98
CA LYS A 199 -10.37 19.61 1.36
C LYS A 199 -10.02 20.54 0.20
N ASP A 200 -10.23 20.05 -1.02
CA ASP A 200 -10.00 20.69 -2.32
C ASP A 200 -9.61 22.18 -2.28
N ILE A 201 -8.41 22.48 -2.75
CA ILE A 201 -8.15 23.78 -3.39
C ILE A 201 -8.94 23.76 -4.71
N GLN A 202 -10.24 24.06 -4.64
CA GLN A 202 -11.01 24.44 -5.81
C GLN A 202 -10.45 25.79 -6.26
N PHE A 203 -9.51 25.79 -7.21
CA PHE A 203 -9.21 27.00 -7.95
C PHE A 203 -10.51 27.41 -8.63
N LYS A 204 -11.17 28.47 -8.12
CA LYS A 204 -12.24 29.12 -8.87
C LYS A 204 -11.60 29.58 -10.17
N GLU A 205 -11.92 28.91 -11.27
CA GLU A 205 -11.69 29.43 -12.61
C GLU A 205 -12.56 30.68 -12.80
N LYS A 206 -12.06 31.81 -12.28
CA LYS A 206 -12.29 33.10 -12.88
C LYS A 206 -10.93 33.76 -12.99
N PRO A 207 -10.42 33.99 -14.21
CA PRO A 207 -9.36 34.96 -14.36
C PRO A 207 -9.93 36.32 -13.91
N GLU A 208 -9.58 36.77 -12.71
CA GLU A 208 -9.71 38.17 -12.34
C GLU A 208 -8.56 38.93 -13.01
N GLY A 209 -8.80 39.28 -14.27
CA GLY A 209 -7.90 40.12 -15.05
C GLY A 209 -8.66 40.69 -16.23
N THR A 210 -8.77 42.01 -16.31
CA THR A 210 -9.26 42.69 -17.50
C THR A 210 -8.22 42.51 -18.61
N PRO A 211 -8.61 42.15 -19.85
CA PRO A 211 -7.68 42.13 -20.97
C PRO A 211 -6.98 43.48 -21.09
N ILE A 212 -5.66 43.46 -21.25
CA ILE A 212 -4.91 44.66 -21.63
C ILE A 212 -5.24 44.89 -23.10
N GLU A 213 -5.89 46.01 -23.42
CA GLU A 213 -6.11 46.41 -24.81
C GLU A 213 -4.75 46.52 -25.52
N GLU A 214 -4.66 45.85 -26.68
CA GLU A 214 -3.44 45.89 -27.51
C GLU A 214 -3.09 47.35 -27.84
N PRO A 215 -1.80 47.73 -27.80
CA PRO A 215 -1.40 49.08 -28.16
C PRO A 215 -1.73 49.34 -29.63
N SER A 216 -2.55 50.37 -29.86
CA SER A 216 -2.86 50.91 -31.19
C SER A 216 -1.58 51.11 -31.99
N THR A 217 -1.49 50.44 -33.14
CA THR A 217 -0.51 50.69 -34.18
C THR A 217 -0.39 52.19 -34.45
N ILE A 218 0.79 52.75 -34.20
CA ILE A 218 1.15 54.08 -34.67
C ILE A 218 1.29 53.97 -36.20
N SER A 219 0.24 54.35 -36.90
CA SER A 219 0.31 54.74 -38.31
C SER A 219 0.66 56.22 -38.38
N ASP A 220 1.72 56.49 -39.15
CA ASP A 220 2.04 57.72 -39.87
C ASP A 220 2.73 58.87 -39.11
N ILE A 221 4.02 59.03 -39.42
CA ILE A 221 4.63 60.35 -39.60
C ILE A 221 5.40 60.33 -40.93
N SER A 222 4.79 60.99 -41.92
CA SER A 222 5.31 61.73 -43.08
C SER A 222 6.63 61.31 -43.74
#